data_AF-A0A946V9Q3-F1
#
_entry.id   AF-A0A946V9Q3-F1
#
_cell.length_a   1.000
_cell.length_b   1.000
_cell.length_c   1.000
_cell.angle_alpha   90.00
_cell.angle_beta   90.00
_cell.angle_gamma   90.00
#
_symmetry.space_group_name_H-M   'P 1'
#
loop_
_entity.id
_entity.type
_entity.pdbx_description
1 polymer ?
#
loop_
_entity_poly.entity_id
_entity_poly.type
_entity_poly.pdbx_seq_one_letter_code
_entity_poly.pdbx_strand_id
1 'polypeptide(L)'
;MAHQIQKISNPQGKGVVGIIEDLRACTPMLVEAKSNYQWLADYFTSTLVLSAKYGFKPVIGKDYYLYYKNQEWKLSLIEPQAWKTHDPGVFFAECELNKDMSWSLVLSPDWQKHSTLVNAINELEQAFFNCVNDSKPIVDKLPFFKQHLSYYQRLGANALARSLKQSLEIKLGKEKSLSLAGTALVAELASVNKPLLEASIKY
;
A
#
# COMPACT_ATOMS: atom_id res chain seq x y z
N MET A 1 -25.07 36.00 -10.88
CA MET A 1 -24.04 35.56 -11.86
C MET A 1 -22.78 35.23 -11.07
N ALA A 2 -22.41 33.95 -10.97
CA ALA A 2 -21.23 33.52 -10.22
C ALA A 2 -20.00 33.50 -11.15
N HIS A 3 -18.99 34.30 -10.84
CA HIS A 3 -17.72 34.32 -11.56
C HIS A 3 -16.91 33.07 -11.19
N GLN A 4 -16.71 32.19 -12.16
CA GLN A 4 -15.86 31.02 -12.05
C GLN A 4 -14.41 31.48 -12.18
N ILE A 5 -13.65 31.51 -11.08
CA ILE A 5 -12.22 31.81 -11.13
C ILE A 5 -11.52 30.61 -11.78
N GLN A 6 -11.19 30.73 -13.07
CA GLN A 6 -10.29 29.81 -13.73
C GLN A 6 -8.90 29.93 -13.11
N LYS A 7 -8.51 28.93 -12.32
CA LYS A 7 -7.15 28.78 -11.81
C LYS A 7 -6.24 28.40 -12.99
N ILE A 8 -5.63 29.38 -13.63
CA ILE A 8 -4.67 29.17 -14.71
C ILE A 8 -3.41 28.53 -14.12
N SER A 9 -3.09 27.32 -14.57
CA SER A 9 -1.85 26.61 -14.21
C SER A 9 -0.61 27.40 -14.68
N ASN A 10 0.43 27.43 -13.85
CA ASN A 10 1.66 28.22 -14.06
C ASN A 10 2.34 27.90 -15.41
N PRO A 11 2.53 28.87 -16.33
CA PRO A 11 2.99 28.62 -17.72
C PRO A 11 4.43 28.12 -17.87
N GLN A 12 5.25 28.18 -16.83
CA GLN A 12 6.69 27.91 -16.90
C GLN A 12 7.09 26.44 -16.67
N GLY A 13 6.17 25.49 -16.73
CA GLY A 13 6.49 24.05 -16.61
C GLY A 13 6.97 23.59 -15.22
N LYS A 14 7.13 24.49 -14.25
CA LYS A 14 7.60 24.18 -12.88
C LYS A 14 6.78 23.09 -12.18
N GLY A 15 5.49 22.99 -12.47
CA GLY A 15 4.63 21.93 -11.94
C GLY A 15 4.89 20.55 -12.55
N VAL A 16 5.28 20.48 -13.83
CA VAL A 16 5.60 19.22 -14.52
C VAL A 16 6.95 18.68 -14.05
N VAL A 17 7.92 19.56 -13.82
CA VAL A 17 9.24 19.18 -13.28
C VAL A 17 9.09 18.49 -11.93
N GLY A 18 8.29 19.07 -11.01
CA GLY A 18 8.05 18.46 -9.69
C GLY A 18 7.37 17.09 -9.78
N ILE A 19 6.40 16.90 -10.68
CA ILE A 19 5.76 15.58 -10.88
C ILE A 19 6.76 14.55 -11.41
N ILE A 20 7.63 14.92 -12.35
CA ILE A 20 8.65 14.01 -12.90
C ILE A 20 9.67 13.65 -11.82
N GLU A 21 10.09 14.61 -10.99
CA GLU A 21 10.99 14.37 -9.86
C GLU A 21 10.36 13.42 -8.84
N ASP A 22 9.09 13.63 -8.49
CA ASP A 22 8.37 12.76 -7.58
C ASP A 22 8.17 11.35 -8.15
N LEU A 23 7.85 11.22 -9.44
CA LEU A 23 7.78 9.93 -10.13
C LEU A 23 9.14 9.21 -10.14
N ARG A 24 10.23 9.94 -10.37
CA ARG A 24 11.60 9.39 -10.31
C ARG A 24 11.93 8.93 -8.89
N ALA A 25 11.61 9.73 -7.88
CA ALA A 25 11.82 9.39 -6.48
C ALA A 25 11.01 8.14 -6.05
N CYS A 26 9.86 7.91 -6.67
CA CYS A 26 9.02 6.74 -6.46
C CYS A 26 9.37 5.56 -7.40
N THR A 27 10.54 5.54 -8.03
CA THR A 27 10.98 4.37 -8.81
C THR A 27 11.44 3.27 -7.85
N PRO A 28 10.85 2.06 -7.91
CA PRO A 28 11.29 0.94 -7.07
C PRO A 28 12.76 0.61 -7.28
N MET A 29 13.49 0.45 -6.19
CA MET A 29 14.89 0.05 -6.17
C MET A 29 15.04 -1.28 -5.44
N LEU A 30 16.06 -2.06 -5.80
CA LEU A 30 16.36 -3.36 -5.15
C LEU A 30 15.15 -4.32 -5.13
N VAL A 31 14.40 -4.36 -6.23
CA VAL A 31 13.29 -5.32 -6.37
C VAL A 31 13.86 -6.73 -6.53
N GLU A 32 13.46 -7.64 -5.64
CA GLU A 32 13.89 -9.04 -5.64
C GLU A 32 12.78 -9.98 -6.13
N ALA A 33 13.16 -11.21 -6.48
CA ALA A 33 12.20 -12.28 -6.74
C ALA A 33 11.58 -12.77 -5.43
N LYS A 34 10.32 -12.42 -5.19
CA LYS A 34 9.62 -12.76 -3.94
C LYS A 34 8.93 -14.11 -4.04
N SER A 35 8.76 -14.79 -2.90
CA SER A 35 7.83 -15.92 -2.84
C SER A 35 6.40 -15.43 -3.14
N ASN A 36 5.51 -16.32 -3.61
CA ASN A 36 4.14 -15.92 -3.90
C ASN A 36 3.41 -15.41 -2.65
N TYR A 37 3.73 -16.03 -1.51
CA TYR A 37 3.29 -15.58 -0.20
C TYR A 37 3.74 -14.16 0.13
N GLN A 38 5.05 -13.87 0.07
CA GLN A 38 5.57 -12.53 0.38
C GLN A 38 5.01 -11.48 -0.58
N TRP A 39 4.90 -11.83 -1.86
CA TRP A 39 4.36 -10.93 -2.88
C TRP A 39 2.92 -10.52 -2.56
N LEU A 40 2.06 -11.47 -2.15
CA LEU A 40 0.67 -11.19 -1.79
C LEU A 40 0.58 -10.41 -0.48
N ALA A 41 1.43 -10.73 0.49
CA ALA A 41 1.49 -10.01 1.75
C ALA A 41 1.92 -8.55 1.55
N ASP A 42 2.94 -8.30 0.73
CA ASP A 42 3.36 -6.95 0.38
C ASP A 42 2.26 -6.20 -0.35
N TYR A 43 1.55 -6.86 -1.27
CA TYR A 43 0.46 -6.24 -1.99
C TYR A 43 -0.68 -5.85 -1.03
N PHE A 44 -1.09 -6.76 -0.16
CA PHE A 44 -2.12 -6.50 0.84
C PHE A 44 -1.72 -5.39 1.81
N THR A 45 -0.55 -5.51 2.42
CA THR A 45 -0.01 -4.59 3.42
C THR A 45 0.11 -3.17 2.85
N SER A 46 0.68 -3.06 1.66
CA SER A 46 0.86 -1.77 0.99
C SER A 46 -0.48 -1.18 0.58
N THR A 47 -1.46 -2.00 0.19
CA THR A 47 -2.82 -1.54 -0.11
C THR A 47 -3.51 -0.97 1.12
N LEU A 48 -3.37 -1.62 2.29
CA LEU A 48 -3.87 -1.11 3.57
C LEU A 48 -3.29 0.28 3.86
N VAL A 49 -1.96 0.43 3.86
CA VAL A 49 -1.31 1.70 4.18
C VAL A 49 -1.65 2.79 3.16
N LEU A 50 -1.66 2.47 1.87
CA LEU A 50 -2.01 3.42 0.81
C LEU A 50 -3.48 3.86 0.87
N SER A 51 -4.37 3.02 1.41
CA SER A 51 -5.79 3.37 1.62
C SER A 51 -6.00 4.36 2.79
N ALA A 52 -5.05 4.43 3.72
CA ALA A 52 -5.14 5.31 4.89
C ALA A 52 -5.06 6.80 4.51
N LYS A 53 -5.76 7.66 5.27
CA LYS A 53 -5.67 9.11 5.08
C LYS A 53 -4.35 9.66 5.61
N TYR A 54 -3.62 10.39 4.77
CA TYR A 54 -2.47 11.20 5.15
C TYR A 54 -2.19 12.33 4.14
N GLY A 55 -1.55 13.40 4.60
CA GLY A 55 -1.27 14.61 3.81
C GLY A 55 0.21 14.91 3.58
N PHE A 56 1.11 14.00 3.98
CA PHE A 56 2.56 14.15 3.82
C PHE A 56 3.10 13.25 2.70
N LYS A 57 4.33 13.52 2.26
CA LYS A 57 5.08 12.66 1.34
C LYS A 57 5.78 11.54 2.15
N PRO A 58 5.45 10.26 1.94
CA PRO A 58 6.19 9.18 2.53
C PRO A 58 7.66 9.17 2.07
N VAL A 59 8.55 8.88 3.01
CA VAL A 59 10.00 8.79 2.86
C VAL A 59 10.42 7.38 3.26
N ILE A 60 11.28 6.77 2.43
CA ILE A 60 11.84 5.44 2.66
C ILE A 60 12.57 5.39 4.01
N GLY A 61 12.40 4.29 4.74
CA GLY A 61 13.13 4.03 6.01
C GLY A 61 12.73 4.96 7.16
N LYS A 62 11.58 5.64 7.05
CA LYS A 62 11.00 6.43 8.15
C LYS A 62 9.84 5.67 8.78
N ASP A 63 9.72 5.84 10.09
CA ASP A 63 8.63 5.28 10.87
C ASP A 63 7.37 6.12 10.74
N TYR A 64 6.27 5.43 10.49
CA TYR A 64 4.92 5.96 10.51
C TYR A 64 4.06 5.08 11.41
N TYR A 65 2.92 5.61 11.84
CA TYR A 65 2.04 4.95 12.79
C TYR A 65 0.63 4.93 12.22
N LEU A 66 0.08 3.73 12.07
CA LEU A 66 -1.24 3.49 11.51
C LEU A 66 -2.28 3.36 12.62
N TYR A 67 -3.34 4.14 12.50
CA TYR A 67 -4.45 4.21 13.44
C TYR A 67 -5.77 3.92 12.73
N TYR A 68 -6.75 3.45 13.51
CA TYR A 68 -8.12 3.27 13.05
C TYR A 68 -9.11 4.00 13.95
N LYS A 69 -10.00 4.78 13.34
CA LYS A 69 -11.06 5.51 14.04
C LYS A 69 -12.24 5.74 13.11
N ASN A 70 -13.46 5.57 13.61
CA ASN A 70 -14.69 5.91 12.87
C ASN A 70 -14.74 5.31 11.45
N GLN A 71 -14.36 4.04 11.31
CA GLN A 71 -14.31 3.33 10.02
C GLN A 71 -13.27 3.84 9.02
N GLU A 72 -12.28 4.63 9.47
CA GLU A 72 -11.24 5.17 8.62
C GLU A 72 -9.85 4.86 9.16
N TRP A 73 -8.98 4.45 8.24
CA TRP A 73 -7.54 4.31 8.49
C TRP A 73 -6.84 5.66 8.35
N LYS A 74 -5.90 5.94 9.27
CA LYS A 74 -5.10 7.16 9.26
C LYS A 74 -3.63 6.84 9.51
N LEU A 75 -2.76 7.34 8.63
CA LEU A 75 -1.32 7.22 8.78
C LEU A 75 -0.77 8.53 9.38
N SER A 76 0.09 8.42 10.39
CA SER A 76 0.64 9.55 11.15
C SER A 76 2.15 9.47 11.29
N LEU A 77 2.78 10.62 11.49
CA LEU A 77 4.18 10.76 11.93
C LEU A 77 4.34 10.70 13.45
N ILE A 78 3.23 10.83 14.19
CA ILE A 78 3.21 10.90 15.65
C ILE A 78 2.95 9.52 16.20
N GLU A 79 3.90 9.03 17.00
CA GLU A 79 3.84 7.76 17.72
C GLU A 79 2.72 7.73 18.77
N PRO A 80 2.20 6.54 19.16
CA PRO A 80 1.06 6.43 20.07
C PRO A 80 1.28 7.13 21.42
N GLN A 81 2.51 7.15 21.94
CA GLN A 81 2.86 7.73 23.25
C GLN A 81 3.00 9.26 23.22
N ALA A 82 3.19 9.86 22.04
CA ALA A 82 3.40 11.30 21.90
C ALA A 82 2.09 12.09 21.75
N TRP A 83 0.94 11.42 21.63
CA TRP A 83 -0.37 12.06 21.58
C TRP A 83 -0.74 12.64 22.95
N LYS A 84 -0.88 13.97 23.04
CA LYS A 84 -1.23 14.67 24.29
C LYS A 84 -2.73 14.81 24.50
N THR A 85 -3.40 15.49 23.59
CA THR A 85 -4.82 15.90 23.76
C THR A 85 -5.71 15.49 22.59
N HIS A 86 -5.12 15.14 21.45
CA HIS A 86 -5.86 14.69 20.29
C HIS A 86 -5.92 13.17 20.28
N ASP A 87 -7.12 12.61 20.18
CA ASP A 87 -7.33 11.16 20.07
C ASP A 87 -7.19 10.71 18.59
N PRO A 88 -6.07 10.04 18.21
CA PRO A 88 -5.85 9.56 16.85
C PRO A 88 -6.68 8.33 16.49
N GLY A 89 -7.32 7.68 17.46
CA GLY A 89 -7.94 6.36 17.31
C GLY A 89 -7.10 5.23 17.91
N VAL A 90 -7.52 4.00 17.62
CA VAL A 90 -6.82 2.80 18.09
C VAL A 90 -5.55 2.60 17.28
N PHE A 91 -4.40 2.51 17.96
CA PHE A 91 -3.12 2.21 17.32
C PHE A 91 -3.10 0.77 16.81
N PHE A 92 -2.73 0.58 15.55
CA PHE A 92 -2.71 -0.73 14.90
C PHE A 92 -1.29 -1.23 14.64
N ALA A 93 -0.44 -0.42 14.00
CA ALA A 93 0.89 -0.86 13.59
C ALA A 93 1.85 0.31 13.37
N GLU A 94 3.14 0.04 13.53
CA GLU A 94 4.21 0.84 12.93
C GLU A 94 4.37 0.46 11.47
N CYS A 95 4.66 1.42 10.60
CA CYS A 95 4.79 1.23 9.17
C CYS A 95 6.10 1.83 8.67
N GLU A 96 6.73 1.16 7.71
CA GLU A 96 7.92 1.67 7.03
C GLU A 96 7.79 1.46 5.52
N LEU A 97 8.17 2.47 4.75
CA LEU A 97 8.26 2.37 3.29
C LEU A 97 9.63 1.82 2.91
N ASN A 98 9.64 0.71 2.18
CA ASN A 98 10.85 0.03 1.73
C ASN A 98 11.42 0.65 0.45
N LYS A 99 12.67 0.29 0.11
CA LYS A 99 13.38 0.77 -1.10
C LYS A 99 12.69 0.31 -2.40
N ASP A 100 12.03 -0.83 -2.37
CA ASP A 100 11.25 -1.37 -3.47
C ASP A 100 9.82 -0.79 -3.52
N MET A 101 9.50 0.18 -2.66
CA MET A 101 8.20 0.85 -2.59
C MET A 101 7.04 -0.02 -2.08
N SER A 102 7.32 -1.18 -1.48
CA SER A 102 6.35 -1.88 -0.63
C SER A 102 6.36 -1.29 0.79
N TRP A 103 5.29 -1.54 1.54
CA TRP A 103 5.20 -1.19 2.96
C TRP A 103 5.36 -2.43 3.84
N SER A 104 6.12 -2.27 4.91
CA SER A 104 6.25 -3.24 6.00
C SER A 104 5.50 -2.75 7.24
N LEU A 105 5.04 -3.70 8.06
CA LEU A 105 4.29 -3.42 9.29
C LEU A 105 4.88 -4.16 10.49
N VAL A 106 4.89 -3.48 11.63
CA VAL A 106 5.05 -4.11 12.95
C VAL A 106 3.74 -3.90 13.71
N LEU A 107 2.97 -4.98 13.88
CA LEU A 107 1.65 -4.92 14.50
C LEU A 107 1.77 -4.66 16.01
N SER A 108 0.83 -3.88 16.54
CA SER A 108 0.65 -3.73 17.99
C SER A 108 0.31 -5.09 18.60
N PRO A 109 1.00 -5.57 19.66
CA PRO A 109 0.76 -6.91 20.23
C PRO A 109 -0.69 -7.19 20.61
N ASP A 110 -1.43 -6.14 20.95
CA ASP A 110 -2.79 -6.21 21.48
C ASP A 110 -3.88 -5.84 20.47
N TRP A 111 -3.54 -5.67 19.18
CA TRP A 111 -4.49 -5.20 18.16
C TRP A 111 -5.75 -6.08 18.06
N GLN A 112 -5.60 -7.40 18.25
CA GLN A 112 -6.69 -8.38 18.20
C GLN A 112 -7.70 -8.24 19.33
N LYS A 113 -7.34 -7.57 20.45
CA LYS A 113 -8.28 -7.30 21.55
C LYS A 113 -9.32 -6.23 21.17
N HIS A 114 -9.08 -5.48 20.09
CA HIS A 114 -9.98 -4.45 19.61
C HIS A 114 -10.86 -4.99 18.48
N SER A 115 -12.12 -5.31 18.78
CA SER A 115 -13.08 -5.84 17.81
C SER A 115 -13.25 -4.96 16.57
N THR A 116 -13.12 -3.63 16.72
CA THR A 116 -13.16 -2.68 15.60
C THR A 116 -12.02 -2.87 14.62
N LEU A 117 -10.80 -3.13 15.10
CA LEU A 117 -9.64 -3.43 14.25
C LEU A 117 -9.80 -4.79 13.59
N VAL A 118 -10.21 -5.81 14.36
CA VAL A 118 -10.45 -7.16 13.83
C VAL A 118 -11.47 -7.14 12.68
N ASN A 119 -12.60 -6.47 12.88
CA ASN A 119 -13.63 -6.35 11.84
C ASN A 119 -13.09 -5.60 10.61
N ALA A 120 -12.39 -4.49 10.80
CA ALA A 120 -11.83 -3.70 9.71
C ALA A 120 -10.81 -4.47 8.87
N ILE A 121 -9.95 -5.27 9.51
CA ILE A 121 -8.97 -6.11 8.82
C ILE A 121 -9.68 -7.25 8.09
N ASN A 122 -10.65 -7.92 8.72
CA ASN A 122 -11.41 -8.99 8.06
C ASN A 122 -12.15 -8.48 6.81
N GLU A 123 -12.79 -7.31 6.89
CA GLU A 123 -13.45 -6.67 5.76
C GLU A 123 -12.46 -6.34 4.63
N LEU A 124 -11.28 -5.81 4.98
CA LEU A 124 -10.25 -5.48 4.02
C LEU A 124 -9.64 -6.73 3.37
N GLU A 125 -9.36 -7.77 4.14
CA GLU A 125 -8.86 -9.05 3.64
C GLU A 125 -9.86 -9.69 2.68
N GLN A 126 -11.14 -9.74 3.05
CA GLN A 126 -12.20 -10.25 2.16
C GLN A 126 -12.28 -9.45 0.86
N ALA A 127 -12.28 -8.12 0.94
CA ALA A 127 -12.32 -7.26 -0.23
C ALA A 127 -11.07 -7.45 -1.12
N PHE A 128 -9.89 -7.60 -0.51
CA PHE A 128 -8.64 -7.87 -1.20
C PHE A 128 -8.68 -9.22 -1.92
N PHE A 129 -9.04 -10.30 -1.22
CA PHE A 129 -9.14 -11.63 -1.82
C PHE A 129 -10.18 -11.68 -2.93
N ASN A 130 -11.33 -11.03 -2.76
CA ASN A 130 -12.33 -10.92 -3.83
C ASN A 130 -11.78 -10.19 -5.07
N CYS A 131 -10.86 -9.24 -4.88
CA CYS A 131 -10.23 -8.51 -5.98
C CYS A 131 -9.19 -9.35 -6.73
N VAL A 132 -8.35 -10.08 -5.98
CA VAL A 132 -7.21 -10.83 -6.53
C VAL A 132 -7.56 -12.27 -6.94
N ASN A 133 -8.58 -12.88 -6.36
CA ASN A 133 -9.02 -14.24 -6.68
C ASN A 133 -9.87 -14.25 -7.96
N ASP A 134 -9.24 -13.89 -9.08
CA ASP A 134 -9.83 -13.84 -10.42
C ASP A 134 -9.02 -14.75 -11.36
N SER A 135 -9.67 -15.30 -12.39
CA SER A 135 -9.01 -16.06 -13.44
C SER A 135 -8.15 -15.19 -14.37
N LYS A 136 -8.35 -13.86 -14.32
CA LYS A 136 -7.53 -12.88 -15.03
C LYS A 136 -6.11 -12.79 -14.45
N PRO A 137 -5.13 -12.32 -15.25
CA PRO A 137 -3.78 -12.08 -14.78
C PRO A 137 -3.72 -11.16 -13.56
N ILE A 138 -2.93 -11.53 -12.56
CA ILE A 138 -2.78 -10.75 -11.32
C ILE A 138 -2.22 -9.34 -11.58
N VAL A 139 -1.37 -9.21 -12.61
CA VAL A 139 -0.78 -7.93 -13.01
C VAL A 139 -1.82 -6.89 -13.44
N ASP A 140 -2.99 -7.33 -13.92
CA ASP A 140 -4.11 -6.45 -14.31
C ASP A 140 -4.88 -5.93 -13.08
N LYS A 141 -4.69 -6.57 -11.92
CA LYS A 141 -5.31 -6.18 -10.65
C LYS A 141 -4.47 -5.17 -9.88
N LEU A 142 -3.22 -4.94 -10.29
CA LEU A 142 -2.30 -4.05 -9.59
C LEU A 142 -2.78 -2.59 -9.57
N PRO A 143 -2.42 -1.81 -8.53
CA PRO A 143 -2.99 -0.50 -8.31
C PRO A 143 -2.29 0.62 -9.10
N PHE A 144 -2.06 0.43 -10.41
CA PHE A 144 -1.36 1.39 -11.27
C PHE A 144 -1.97 2.79 -11.25
N PHE A 145 -3.30 2.87 -11.14
CA PHE A 145 -4.03 4.13 -11.03
C PHE A 145 -5.33 3.96 -10.24
N LYS A 146 -5.51 4.79 -9.21
CA LYS A 146 -6.73 4.87 -8.39
C LYS A 146 -7.14 6.34 -8.26
N GLN A 147 -8.15 6.77 -9.02
CA GLN A 147 -8.52 8.20 -9.13
C GLN A 147 -8.86 8.86 -7.80
N HIS A 148 -9.47 8.11 -6.87
CA HIS A 148 -9.95 8.58 -5.57
C HIS A 148 -8.83 8.78 -4.53
N LEU A 149 -7.61 8.32 -4.80
CA LEU A 149 -6.48 8.50 -3.90
C LEU A 149 -5.90 9.92 -4.04
N SER A 150 -5.37 10.45 -2.93
CA SER A 150 -4.64 11.73 -2.94
C SER A 150 -3.34 11.60 -3.73
N TYR A 151 -2.71 12.74 -4.05
CA TYR A 151 -1.54 12.79 -4.92
C TYR A 151 -0.43 11.78 -4.55
N TYR A 152 0.08 11.79 -3.31
CA TYR A 152 1.16 10.89 -2.89
C TYR A 152 0.72 9.42 -2.81
N GLN A 153 -0.53 9.15 -2.46
CA GLN A 153 -1.09 7.80 -2.47
C GLN A 153 -1.15 7.24 -3.90
N ARG A 154 -1.48 8.05 -4.90
CA ARG A 154 -1.44 7.64 -6.32
C ARG A 154 -0.03 7.34 -6.81
N LEU A 155 0.95 8.15 -6.43
CA LEU A 155 2.36 7.89 -6.73
C LEU A 155 2.84 6.60 -6.09
N GLY A 156 2.55 6.40 -4.80
CA GLY A 156 2.90 5.18 -4.07
C GLY A 156 2.22 3.94 -4.64
N ALA A 157 0.94 4.03 -5.03
CA ALA A 157 0.22 2.93 -5.67
C ALA A 157 0.83 2.54 -7.03
N ASN A 158 1.23 3.54 -7.83
CA ASN A 158 1.94 3.29 -9.09
C ASN A 158 3.31 2.64 -8.86
N ALA A 159 4.06 3.12 -7.88
CA ALA A 159 5.37 2.59 -7.50
C ALA A 159 5.29 1.13 -7.04
N LEU A 160 4.35 0.84 -6.13
CA LEU A 160 4.04 -0.50 -5.66
C LEU A 160 3.68 -1.44 -6.83
N ALA A 161 2.78 -1.00 -7.73
CA ALA A 161 2.39 -1.80 -8.89
C ALA A 161 3.59 -2.16 -9.77
N ARG A 162 4.50 -1.21 -10.00
CA ARG A 162 5.74 -1.45 -10.76
C ARG A 162 6.67 -2.43 -10.04
N SER A 163 6.82 -2.28 -8.72
CA SER A 163 7.64 -3.17 -7.89
C SER A 163 7.12 -4.61 -7.92
N LEU A 164 5.84 -4.79 -7.65
CA LEU A 164 5.19 -6.10 -7.67
C LEU A 164 5.26 -6.76 -9.05
N LYS A 165 5.02 -6.00 -10.13
CA LYS A 165 5.18 -6.51 -11.50
C LYS A 165 6.62 -6.94 -11.76
N GLN A 166 7.61 -6.10 -11.43
CA GLN A 166 9.02 -6.41 -11.62
C GLN A 166 9.46 -7.65 -10.81
N SER A 167 8.97 -7.81 -9.58
CA SER A 167 9.25 -9.00 -8.76
C SER A 167 8.77 -10.29 -9.43
N LEU A 168 7.57 -10.28 -10.04
CA LEU A 168 7.06 -11.43 -10.82
C LEU A 168 7.88 -11.66 -12.10
N GLU A 169 8.27 -10.59 -12.80
CA GLU A 169 9.10 -10.69 -14.00
C GLU A 169 10.47 -11.32 -13.69
N ILE A 170 11.10 -10.97 -12.56
CA ILE A 170 12.37 -11.58 -12.13
C ILE A 170 12.16 -13.06 -11.79
N LYS A 171 11.06 -13.39 -11.10
CA LYS A 171 10.78 -14.77 -10.66
C LYS A 171 10.41 -15.72 -11.82
N LEU A 172 9.54 -15.28 -12.72
CA LEU A 172 8.87 -16.14 -13.70
C LEU A 172 9.27 -15.85 -15.15
N GLY A 173 9.92 -14.71 -15.40
CA GLY A 173 10.09 -14.14 -16.74
C GLY A 173 8.88 -13.31 -17.19
N LYS A 174 9.09 -12.41 -18.16
CA LYS A 174 8.09 -11.44 -18.62
C LYS A 174 6.79 -12.10 -19.09
N GLU A 175 6.87 -13.05 -20.01
CA GLU A 175 5.67 -13.68 -20.61
C GLU A 175 4.81 -14.40 -19.58
N LYS A 176 5.43 -15.20 -18.69
CA LYS A 176 4.70 -15.93 -17.64
C LYS A 176 4.13 -14.99 -16.58
N SER A 177 4.81 -13.89 -16.27
CA SER A 177 4.30 -12.92 -15.30
C SER A 177 2.99 -12.25 -15.77
N LEU A 178 2.80 -12.11 -17.09
CA LEU A 178 1.61 -11.50 -17.70
C LEU A 178 0.42 -12.46 -17.80
N SER A 179 0.62 -13.77 -17.60
CA SER A 179 -0.44 -14.77 -17.67
C SER A 179 -0.78 -15.45 -16.35
N LEU A 180 -0.02 -15.15 -15.28
CA LEU A 180 -0.26 -15.71 -13.95
C LEU A 180 -1.63 -15.27 -13.40
N ALA A 181 -2.58 -16.19 -13.36
CA ALA A 181 -3.90 -15.95 -12.80
C ALA A 181 -3.83 -15.68 -11.29
N GLY A 182 -4.65 -14.76 -10.82
CA GLY A 182 -4.71 -14.44 -9.39
C GLY A 182 -5.22 -15.62 -8.53
N THR A 183 -6.13 -16.44 -9.07
CA THR A 183 -6.57 -17.70 -8.43
C THR A 183 -5.42 -18.67 -8.14
N ALA A 184 -4.42 -18.76 -9.02
CA ALA A 184 -3.27 -19.64 -8.82
C ALA A 184 -2.40 -19.17 -7.64
N LEU A 185 -2.22 -17.85 -7.49
CA LEU A 185 -1.53 -17.25 -6.36
C LEU A 185 -2.27 -17.47 -5.04
N VAL A 186 -3.59 -17.30 -5.03
CA VAL A 186 -4.42 -17.49 -3.83
C VAL A 186 -4.47 -18.97 -3.42
N ALA A 187 -4.53 -19.90 -4.37
CA ALA A 187 -4.49 -21.33 -4.08
C ALA A 187 -3.18 -21.75 -3.38
N GLU A 188 -2.06 -21.13 -3.75
CA GLU A 188 -0.77 -21.36 -3.09
C GLU A 188 -0.71 -20.74 -1.69
N LEU A 189 -1.39 -19.62 -1.42
CA LEU A 189 -1.52 -19.11 -0.05
C LEU A 189 -2.27 -20.07 0.87
N ALA A 190 -3.37 -20.66 0.36
CA ALA A 190 -4.21 -21.56 1.13
C ALA A 190 -3.45 -22.80 1.65
N SER A 191 -2.37 -23.21 0.97
CA SER A 191 -1.52 -24.32 1.41
C SER A 191 -0.52 -23.93 2.51
N VAL A 192 -0.19 -22.64 2.65
CA VAL A 192 0.81 -22.13 3.61
C VAL A 192 0.19 -21.84 4.99
N ASN A 193 -1.14 -21.69 5.07
CA ASN A 193 -1.91 -21.43 6.30
C ASN A 193 -1.28 -20.34 7.21
N LYS A 194 -0.77 -19.27 6.59
CA LYS A 194 -0.14 -18.14 7.28
C LYS A 194 -0.88 -16.84 6.93
N PRO A 195 -1.22 -15.96 7.90
CA PRO A 195 -1.94 -14.72 7.62
C PRO A 195 -1.03 -13.68 6.97
N LEU A 196 -1.57 -12.93 5.99
CA LEU A 196 -0.80 -11.98 5.20
C LEU A 196 -0.09 -10.91 6.04
N LEU A 197 -0.70 -10.50 7.15
CA LEU A 197 -0.12 -9.49 8.07
C LEU A 197 1.12 -9.98 8.85
N GLU A 198 1.39 -11.28 8.92
CA GLU A 198 2.57 -11.83 9.61
C GLU A 198 3.83 -11.91 8.71
N ALA A 199 3.72 -11.61 7.41
CA ALA A 199 4.86 -11.67 6.50
C ALA A 199 5.72 -10.41 6.50
N SER A 200 5.12 -9.28 6.84
CA SER A 200 5.70 -7.95 6.55
C SER A 200 6.48 -7.35 7.72
N ILE A 201 6.95 -8.19 8.65
CA ILE A 201 7.67 -7.78 9.86
C ILE A 201 9.05 -7.25 9.47
N LYS A 202 9.47 -6.11 10.06
CA LYS A 202 10.81 -5.52 9.86
C LYS A 202 11.89 -6.59 10.10
N TYR A 203 12.75 -6.81 9.11
CA TYR A 203 13.97 -7.60 9.24
C TYR A 203 15.12 -6.73 9.75
#